data_AF-A0A6M1DKG8-F1
#
_entry.id   AF-A0A6M1DKG8-F1
#
_cell.length_a   1.000
_cell.length_b   1.000
_cell.length_c   1.000
_cell.angle_alpha   90.00
_cell.angle_beta   90.00
_cell.angle_gamma   90.00
#
_symmetry.space_group_name_H-M   'P 1'
#
loop_
_entity.id
_entity.type
_entity.pdbx_description
1 polymer ?
#
loop_
_entity_poly.entity_id
_entity_poly.type
_entity_poly.pdbx_seq_one_letter_code
_entity_poly.pdbx_strand_id
1 'polypeptide(L)'
;MSQNLDATAINQIHALISAQGVNEIISKIGADAVALPENFRIHDLEKFNLNRFRFRGALSTASIDDFTRYSKDLADEGTRCFIDADNMRAVSVLNLGTIDEPGHADNTATLKLKKTAPFSALLSV
;
A
#
# COMPACT_ATOMS: atom_id res chain seq x y z
N MET A 1 17.49 -19.55 -52.24
CA MET A 1 16.86 -18.50 -51.41
C MET A 1 16.55 -19.13 -50.06
N SER A 2 17.49 -19.11 -49.12
CA SER A 2 17.21 -19.59 -47.77
C SER A 2 16.37 -18.53 -47.07
N GLN A 3 15.12 -18.86 -46.80
CA GLN A 3 14.26 -18.09 -45.92
C GLN A 3 14.94 -18.11 -44.54
N ASN A 4 15.72 -17.06 -44.24
CA ASN A 4 16.16 -16.82 -42.87
C ASN A 4 14.87 -16.60 -42.08
N LEU A 5 14.45 -17.61 -41.32
CA LEU A 5 13.42 -17.43 -40.31
C LEU A 5 13.91 -16.28 -39.43
N ASP A 6 13.20 -15.16 -39.48
CA ASP A 6 13.51 -13.95 -38.73
C ASP A 6 13.39 -14.29 -37.23
N ALA A 7 14.48 -14.76 -36.63
CA ALA A 7 14.54 -15.16 -35.23
C ALA A 7 14.15 -14.01 -34.28
N THR A 8 14.30 -12.78 -34.77
CA THR A 8 13.83 -11.54 -34.16
C THR A 8 12.31 -11.50 -33.99
N ALA A 9 11.53 -11.87 -35.01
CA ALA A 9 10.07 -11.91 -34.96
C ALA A 9 9.58 -13.00 -33.99
N ILE A 10 10.24 -14.17 -33.97
CA ILE A 10 9.92 -15.25 -33.02
C ILE A 10 10.15 -14.78 -31.57
N ASN A 11 11.25 -14.09 -31.31
CA ASN A 11 11.54 -13.55 -29.98
C ASN A 11 10.52 -12.47 -29.56
N GLN A 12 10.08 -11.61 -30.49
CA GLN A 12 9.04 -10.61 -30.22
C GLN A 12 7.67 -11.26 -29.93
N ILE A 13 7.30 -12.29 -30.70
CA ILE A 13 6.07 -13.06 -30.47
C ILE A 13 6.11 -13.76 -29.10
N HIS A 14 7.25 -14.37 -28.75
CA HIS A 14 7.43 -15.00 -27.44
C HIS A 14 7.30 -13.98 -26.29
N ALA A 15 7.85 -12.78 -26.45
CA ALA A 15 7.71 -11.69 -25.48
C ALA A 15 6.26 -11.22 -25.34
N LEU A 16 5.53 -11.08 -26.45
CA LEU A 16 4.12 -10.69 -26.46
C LEU A 16 3.22 -11.73 -25.78
N ILE A 17 3.38 -13.02 -26.09
CA ILE A 17 2.60 -14.11 -25.50
C ILE A 17 2.86 -14.18 -23.99
N SER A 18 4.11 -14.05 -23.59
CA SER A 18 4.50 -14.07 -22.17
C SER A 18 3.91 -12.87 -21.41
N ALA A 19 3.95 -11.67 -21.99
CA ALA A 19 3.31 -10.49 -21.41
C ALA A 19 1.78 -10.62 -21.32
N GLN A 20 1.14 -11.23 -22.33
CA GLN A 20 -0.29 -11.51 -22.32
C GLN A 20 -0.68 -12.45 -21.19
N GLY A 21 0.07 -13.54 -20.98
CA GLY A 21 -0.16 -14.46 -19.87
C GLY A 21 -0.03 -13.79 -18.50
N VAL A 22 0.97 -12.90 -18.34
CA VAL A 22 1.13 -12.10 -17.11
C VAL A 22 -0.03 -11.12 -16.93
N ASN A 23 -0.49 -10.46 -17.99
CA ASN A 23 -1.63 -9.53 -17.93
C ASN A 23 -2.95 -10.21 -17.57
N GLU A 24 -3.17 -11.44 -18.04
CA GLU A 24 -4.33 -12.22 -17.61
C GLU A 24 -4.30 -12.52 -16.11
N ILE A 25 -3.12 -12.88 -15.57
CA ILE A 25 -2.94 -13.12 -14.13
C ILE A 25 -3.17 -11.83 -13.33
N ILE A 26 -2.60 -10.71 -13.77
CA ILE A 26 -2.77 -9.41 -13.11
C ILE A 26 -4.24 -9.00 -13.09
N SER A 27 -4.96 -9.18 -14.20
CA SER A 27 -6.39 -8.88 -14.29
C SER A 27 -7.24 -9.74 -13.33
N LYS A 28 -6.86 -11.00 -13.10
CA LYS A 28 -7.54 -11.91 -12.15
C LYS A 28 -7.29 -11.55 -10.69
N ILE A 29 -6.12 -10.99 -10.39
CA ILE A 29 -5.77 -10.49 -9.05
C ILE A 29 -6.48 -9.16 -8.75
N GLY A 30 -7.06 -8.52 -9.78
CA GLY A 30 -7.73 -7.23 -9.66
C GLY A 30 -6.77 -6.07 -9.45
N ALA A 31 -5.47 -6.25 -9.71
CA ALA A 31 -4.50 -5.17 -9.60
C ALA A 31 -4.51 -4.30 -10.87
N ASP A 32 -4.51 -2.98 -10.71
CA ASP A 32 -4.38 -2.01 -11.79
C ASP A 32 -2.93 -1.96 -12.31
N ALA A 33 -2.47 -3.05 -12.94
CA ALA A 33 -1.12 -3.11 -13.49
C ALA A 33 -1.10 -3.81 -14.86
N VAL A 34 -0.08 -3.52 -15.66
CA VAL A 34 0.15 -4.14 -16.95
C VAL A 34 1.62 -4.47 -17.12
N ALA A 35 1.91 -5.71 -17.50
CA ALA A 35 3.21 -6.14 -17.97
C ALA A 35 3.38 -5.77 -19.45
N LEU A 36 4.43 -5.00 -19.74
CA LEU A 36 4.83 -4.71 -21.11
C LEU A 36 5.78 -5.80 -21.64
N PRO A 37 5.72 -6.14 -22.94
CA PRO A 37 6.62 -7.13 -23.57
C PRO A 37 8.10 -6.71 -23.52
N GLU A 38 8.36 -5.41 -23.40
CA GLU A 38 9.70 -4.89 -23.23
C GLU A 38 10.18 -5.12 -21.78
N ASN A 39 11.11 -6.07 -21.62
CA ASN A 39 11.75 -6.40 -20.34
C ASN A 39 10.81 -6.92 -19.23
N PHE A 40 9.58 -7.33 -19.55
CA PHE A 40 8.59 -7.86 -18.59
C PHE A 40 8.33 -6.95 -17.39
N ARG A 41 8.52 -5.64 -17.57
CA ARG A 41 8.29 -4.69 -16.48
C ARG A 41 6.79 -4.54 -16.24
N ILE A 42 6.40 -4.70 -14.98
CA ILE A 42 5.06 -4.42 -14.52
C ILE A 42 4.94 -2.92 -14.29
N HIS A 43 3.98 -2.29 -14.96
CA HIS A 43 3.67 -0.88 -14.83
C HIS A 43 2.36 -0.69 -14.07
N ASP A 44 2.39 0.19 -13.08
CA ASP A 44 1.20 0.61 -12.33
C ASP A 44 0.34 1.57 -13.17
N LEU A 45 -0.94 1.23 -13.29
CA LEU A 45 -1.97 1.97 -14.00
C LEU A 45 -2.83 2.83 -13.06
N GLU A 46 -2.71 2.68 -11.72
CA GLU A 46 -3.49 3.42 -10.73
C GLU A 46 -3.41 4.94 -10.95
N LYS A 47 -2.24 5.44 -11.42
CA LYS A 47 -2.00 6.85 -11.74
C LYS A 47 -2.89 7.44 -12.85
N PHE A 48 -3.48 6.60 -13.69
CA PHE A 48 -4.37 7.01 -14.78
C PHE A 48 -5.85 6.88 -14.42
N ASN A 49 -6.16 6.27 -13.27
CA ASN A 49 -7.54 6.08 -12.83
C ASN A 49 -8.07 7.34 -12.13
N LEU A 50 -9.39 7.56 -12.25
CA LEU A 50 -10.07 8.68 -11.58
C LEU A 50 -9.99 8.59 -10.05
N ASN A 51 -10.08 7.36 -9.54
CA ASN A 51 -10.02 7.04 -8.12
C ASN A 51 -8.88 6.06 -7.86
N ARG A 52 -8.36 6.08 -6.64
CA ARG A 52 -7.39 5.07 -6.17
C ARG A 52 -8.05 3.70 -6.08
N PHE A 53 -7.24 2.66 -6.23
CA PHE A 53 -7.68 1.27 -6.12
C PHE A 53 -8.23 0.96 -4.73
N ARG A 54 -7.68 1.61 -3.70
CA ARG A 54 -8.15 1.54 -2.32
C ARG A 54 -7.87 2.81 -1.55
N PHE A 55 -8.57 2.97 -0.44
CA PHE A 55 -8.34 4.10 0.47
C PHE A 55 -6.99 3.95 1.20
N ARG A 56 -6.13 4.97 1.08
CA ARG A 56 -4.82 5.07 1.75
C ARG A 56 -4.75 6.38 2.53
N GLY A 57 -5.30 6.39 3.74
CA GLY A 57 -5.29 7.54 4.63
C GLY A 57 -4.04 7.58 5.51
N ALA A 58 -3.58 8.78 5.84
CA ALA A 58 -2.52 9.00 6.81
C ALA A 58 -2.89 10.17 7.74
N LEU A 59 -3.65 9.88 8.79
CA LEU A 59 -3.97 10.89 9.81
C LEU A 59 -2.77 11.06 10.76
N SER A 60 -2.38 12.31 11.02
CA SER A 60 -1.44 12.65 12.08
C SER A 60 -2.05 13.76 12.93
N THR A 61 -2.30 13.48 14.20
CA THR A 61 -2.92 14.44 15.12
C THR A 61 -2.30 14.38 16.52
N ALA A 62 -2.45 15.47 17.27
CA ALA A 62 -2.15 15.53 18.69
C ALA A 62 -3.42 15.45 19.57
N SER A 63 -4.61 15.45 18.95
CA SER A 63 -5.90 15.37 19.62
C SER A 63 -6.34 13.91 19.74
N ILE A 64 -6.64 13.47 20.96
CA ILE A 64 -7.13 12.12 21.24
C ILE A 64 -8.54 11.92 20.66
N ASP A 65 -9.38 12.96 20.70
CA ASP A 65 -10.76 12.89 20.20
C ASP A 65 -10.79 12.68 18.69
N ASP A 66 -9.98 13.44 17.94
CA ASP A 66 -9.87 13.30 16.49
C ASP A 66 -9.31 11.94 16.09
N PHE A 67 -8.28 11.47 16.81
CA PHE A 67 -7.70 10.15 16.58
C PHE A 67 -8.72 9.03 16.81
N THR A 68 -9.49 9.13 17.89
CA THR A 68 -10.50 8.14 18.25
C THR A 68 -11.64 8.13 17.25
N ARG A 69 -12.13 9.32 16.84
CA ARG A 69 -13.17 9.45 15.83
C ARG A 69 -12.73 8.86 14.49
N TYR A 70 -11.58 9.30 13.98
CA TYR A 70 -11.04 8.80 12.71
C TYR A 70 -10.79 7.29 12.73
N SER A 71 -10.21 6.77 13.83
CA SER A 71 -9.95 5.34 13.96
C SER A 71 -11.24 4.52 14.03
N LYS A 72 -12.30 5.03 14.67
CA LYS A 72 -13.60 4.34 14.75
C LYS A 72 -14.35 4.36 13.43
N ASP A 73 -14.35 5.51 12.75
CA ASP A 73 -15.09 5.69 11.49
C ASP A 73 -14.51 4.82 10.36
N LEU A 74 -13.22 4.50 10.43
CA LEU A 74 -12.48 3.72 9.43
C LEU A 74 -11.98 2.37 9.97
N ALA A 75 -12.41 1.96 11.15
CA ALA A 75 -12.06 0.65 11.70
C ALA A 75 -12.82 -0.44 10.94
N ASP A 76 -12.07 -1.36 10.36
CA ASP A 76 -12.59 -2.58 9.76
C ASP A 76 -11.97 -3.82 10.40
N GLU A 77 -12.42 -5.00 10.00
CA GLU A 77 -11.87 -6.28 10.45
C GLU A 77 -10.35 -6.33 10.22
N GLY A 78 -9.61 -6.76 11.25
CA GLY A 78 -8.15 -6.75 11.22
C GLY A 78 -7.49 -5.44 11.63
N THR A 79 -8.24 -4.37 11.92
CA THR A 79 -7.66 -3.15 12.51
C THR A 79 -6.91 -3.45 13.80
N ARG A 80 -5.72 -2.85 13.96
CA ARG A 80 -4.91 -2.94 15.18
C ARG A 80 -4.37 -1.58 15.57
N CYS A 81 -4.37 -1.30 16.87
CA CYS A 81 -3.76 -0.11 17.45
C CYS A 81 -2.57 -0.51 18.30
N PHE A 82 -1.44 0.16 18.07
CA PHE A 82 -0.20 -0.02 18.78
C PHE A 82 0.07 1.22 19.63
N ILE A 83 0.39 1.02 20.90
CA ILE A 83 0.62 2.11 21.86
C ILE A 83 2.07 2.05 22.30
N ASP A 84 2.77 3.16 22.12
CA ASP A 84 4.12 3.41 22.60
C ASP A 84 4.05 4.49 23.69
N ALA A 85 4.08 4.03 24.94
CA ALA A 85 3.97 4.90 26.11
C ALA A 85 5.20 5.80 26.29
N ASP A 86 6.40 5.28 25.99
CA ASP A 86 7.67 6.00 26.17
C ASP A 86 7.76 7.21 25.24
N ASN A 87 7.26 7.06 24.01
CA ASN A 87 7.21 8.14 23.03
C ASN A 87 5.90 8.92 23.03
N MET A 88 4.97 8.63 23.95
CA MET A 88 3.61 9.20 24.01
C MET A 88 2.91 9.18 22.64
N ARG A 89 3.01 8.03 21.96
CA ARG A 89 2.53 7.84 20.58
C ARG A 89 1.58 6.65 20.52
N ALA A 90 0.52 6.77 19.74
CA ALA A 90 -0.29 5.62 19.33
C ALA A 90 -0.39 5.59 17.80
N VAL A 91 -0.38 4.38 17.23
CA VAL A 91 -0.52 4.17 15.78
C VAL A 91 -1.58 3.11 15.54
N SER A 92 -2.68 3.49 14.91
CA SER A 92 -3.69 2.57 14.39
C SER A 92 -3.39 2.24 12.94
N VAL A 93 -3.29 0.95 12.62
CA VAL A 93 -3.26 0.44 11.25
C VAL A 93 -4.66 -0.09 10.94
N LEU A 94 -5.35 0.59 10.03
CA LEU A 94 -6.78 0.43 9.79
C LEU A 94 -7.09 -0.67 8.77
N ASN A 95 -6.11 -1.07 7.96
CA ASN A 95 -6.26 -2.12 6.96
C ASN A 95 -5.13 -3.16 7.05
N LEU A 96 -4.83 -3.60 8.28
CA LEU A 96 -3.82 -4.63 8.53
C LEU A 96 -4.31 -6.03 8.13
N GLY A 97 -5.63 -6.28 8.13
CA GLY A 97 -6.20 -7.60 7.86
C GLY A 97 -5.97 -8.60 8.99
N THR A 98 -6.13 -9.88 8.68
CA THR A 98 -5.95 -10.99 9.64
C THR A 98 -4.65 -11.76 9.35
N ILE A 99 -4.35 -12.77 10.17
CA ILE A 99 -3.18 -13.63 9.95
C ILE A 99 -3.36 -14.46 8.67
N ASP A 100 -4.59 -14.91 8.41
CA ASP A 100 -4.93 -15.73 7.25
C ASP A 100 -5.12 -14.88 5.98
N GLU A 101 -5.62 -13.65 6.15
CA GLU A 101 -5.87 -12.68 5.07
C GLU A 101 -5.19 -11.34 5.40
N PRO A 102 -3.87 -11.22 5.18
CA PRO A 102 -3.14 -10.00 5.49
C PRO A 102 -3.53 -8.86 4.56
N GLY A 103 -3.75 -7.69 5.15
CA GLY A 103 -4.00 -6.44 4.45
C GLY A 103 -2.72 -5.69 4.10
N HIS A 104 -2.89 -4.51 3.51
CA HIS A 104 -1.77 -3.73 2.97
C HIS A 104 -1.15 -2.75 3.97
N ALA A 105 -1.77 -2.52 5.12
CA ALA A 105 -1.28 -1.67 6.19
C ALA A 105 -0.90 -0.23 5.75
N ASP A 106 -1.49 0.28 4.67
CA ASP A 106 -1.20 1.60 4.09
C ASP A 106 -2.21 2.68 4.51
N ASN A 107 -3.27 2.31 5.23
CA ASN A 107 -4.16 3.25 5.90
C ASN A 107 -3.82 3.32 7.39
N THR A 108 -3.30 4.47 7.84
CA THR A 108 -2.79 4.64 9.20
C THR A 108 -3.30 5.91 9.86
N ALA A 109 -3.47 5.83 11.19
CA ALA A 109 -3.69 6.99 12.03
C ALA A 109 -2.59 7.03 13.10
N THR A 110 -1.92 8.16 13.24
CA THR A 110 -0.89 8.39 14.25
C THR A 110 -1.35 9.48 15.20
N LEU A 111 -1.45 9.15 16.48
CA LEU A 111 -1.55 10.09 17.59
C LEU A 111 -0.15 10.35 18.13
N LYS A 112 0.28 11.61 18.17
CA LYS A 112 1.51 12.02 18.85
C LYS A 112 1.20 13.15 19.82
N LEU A 113 1.22 12.84 21.11
CA LEU A 113 0.98 13.84 22.14
C LEU A 113 2.18 14.77 22.28
N LYS A 114 1.91 16.05 22.52
CA LYS A 114 2.97 17.00 22.87
C LYS A 114 3.39 16.75 24.31
N LYS A 115 4.67 16.48 24.53
CA LYS A 115 5.28 16.50 25.86
C LYS A 115 5.07 17.88 26.46
N THR A 116 4.44 17.95 27.63
CA THR A 116 4.24 19.22 28.32
C THR A 116 5.60 19.76 28.79
N ALA A 117 5.74 21.09 28.89
CA ALA A 117 6.99 21.70 29.36
C ALA A 117 7.49 21.14 30.71
N PRO A 118 6.62 20.86 31.71
CA PRO A 118 7.03 20.22 32.96
C PRO A 118 7.56 18.79 32.77
N PHE A 119 6.96 18.00 31.87
CA PHE A 119 7.38 16.63 31.60
C PHE A 119 8.72 16.58 30.86
N SER A 120 8.92 17.48 29.89
CA SER A 120 10.21 17.63 29.22
C SER A 120 11.33 18.04 30.20
N ALA A 121 11.02 18.92 31.15
CA ALA A 121 11.98 19.35 32.19
C ALA A 121 12.38 18.20 33.12
N LEU A 122 11.43 17.31 33.48
CA LEU A 122 11.70 16.12 34.30
C LEU A 122 12.54 15.04 33.59
N LEU A 123 12.44 14.96 32.25
CA LEU A 123 13.22 14.03 31.43
C LEU A 123 14.64 14.53 31.11
N SER A 124 14.90 15.83 31.27
CA SER A 124 16.20 16.45 30.98
C SER A 124 17.16 16.50 32.18
N VAL A 125 16.78 15.90 33.30
CA VAL A 125 17.60 15.74 34.52
C VAL A 125 18.19 14.34 34.54
#